data_AF-A0A359GX55-F1
#
_entry.id   AF-A0A359GX55-F1
#
_cell.length_a   1.000
_cell.length_b   1.000
_cell.length_c   1.000
_cell.angle_alpha   90.00
_cell.angle_beta   90.00
_cell.angle_gamma   90.00
#
_symmetry.space_group_name_H-M   'P 1'
#
loop_
_entity.id
_entity.type
_entity.pdbx_description
1 polymer ?
#
loop_
_entity_poly.entity_id
_entity_poly.type
_entity_poly.pdbx_seq_one_letter_code
_entity_poly.pdbx_strand_id
1 'polypeptide(L)'
;MKKQLTTLTSSVLGGRHVATTLAAAVSFAALSNQSDNAESPLGVAACTFSIDLEQPWQQILPGADFAAYDGRPTEVPGNKWRIDNAKGEALAAKLNARADAGEQLLVDYDHQTLLAKENGSKAPASAWGNKFEWREDKGLFAQLNFTPTARKHIKDGEYRYYSPVVIYNKQTGEVLDLHSAALTNDPAVKGMSQAAALHANVNNQPSEPTPMNEALALLFNLLGITTPETDIDAAALHAQLTKPGVKAKLDEIKSKLD
;
A
#
# COMPACT_ATOMS: atom_id res chain seq x y z
N MET A 1 73.54 -19.65 -35.96
CA MET A 1 73.13 -18.61 -36.94
C MET A 1 73.04 -17.28 -36.19
N LYS A 2 73.56 -16.21 -36.82
CA LYS A 2 73.99 -14.91 -36.27
C LYS A 2 72.84 -13.87 -36.14
N LYS A 3 73.18 -12.78 -35.41
CA LYS A 3 72.62 -11.39 -35.30
C LYS A 3 71.70 -11.19 -34.08
N GLN A 4 72.02 -10.46 -33.00
CA GLN A 4 72.88 -9.30 -32.67
C GLN A 4 72.30 -7.91 -32.98
N LEU A 5 72.52 -6.98 -32.01
CA LEU A 5 72.44 -5.50 -31.96
C LEU A 5 71.05 -4.87 -31.70
N THR A 6 70.86 -3.76 -30.97
CA THR A 6 71.69 -2.98 -30.01
C THR A 6 70.84 -1.83 -29.47
N THR A 7 71.13 -1.46 -28.21
CA THR A 7 70.82 -0.26 -27.43
C THR A 7 70.87 1.06 -28.20
N LEU A 8 70.02 2.05 -27.83
CA LEU A 8 70.43 3.46 -27.81
C LEU A 8 69.74 4.19 -26.65
N THR A 9 70.60 4.72 -25.77
CA THR A 9 70.34 5.63 -24.66
C THR A 9 70.16 7.06 -25.14
N SER A 10 69.36 7.88 -24.46
CA SER A 10 69.72 9.28 -24.23
C SER A 10 68.96 9.87 -23.03
N SER A 11 69.71 10.44 -22.10
CA SER A 11 69.25 11.40 -21.10
C SER A 11 70.13 12.65 -21.24
N VAL A 12 69.57 13.85 -21.11
CA VAL A 12 70.04 14.94 -20.22
C VAL A 12 69.34 16.28 -20.53
N LEU A 13 68.77 16.83 -19.44
CA LEU A 13 68.55 18.22 -19.03
C LEU A 13 67.96 19.30 -19.96
N GLY A 14 66.93 19.98 -19.42
CA GLY A 14 67.08 21.39 -19.05
C GLY A 14 66.01 22.36 -19.58
N GLY A 15 65.36 23.10 -18.67
CA GLY A 15 64.80 24.42 -18.98
C GLY A 15 63.28 24.57 -18.80
N ARG A 16 62.87 25.21 -17.71
CA ARG A 16 61.55 25.84 -17.51
C ARG A 16 61.49 27.16 -18.30
N HIS A 17 60.34 27.49 -18.91
CA HIS A 17 59.68 28.82 -19.05
C HIS A 17 58.39 28.62 -19.88
N VAL A 18 57.22 28.47 -19.26
CA VAL A 18 56.17 29.50 -18.97
C VAL A 18 55.58 30.21 -20.21
N ALA A 19 54.30 29.92 -20.41
CA ALA A 19 53.20 30.70 -21.01
C ALA A 19 53.27 31.11 -22.50
N THR A 20 52.27 30.69 -23.28
CA THR A 20 51.11 31.54 -23.64
C THR A 20 50.10 30.74 -24.47
N THR A 21 48.85 30.87 -24.06
CA THR A 21 47.57 30.38 -24.61
C THR A 21 47.39 30.50 -26.12
N LEU A 22 46.90 29.42 -26.75
CA LEU A 22 46.10 29.48 -27.97
C LEU A 22 44.86 28.60 -27.79
N ALA A 23 43.70 29.24 -27.69
CA ALA A 23 42.41 28.59 -27.57
C ALA A 23 42.04 27.90 -28.89
N ALA A 24 41.88 26.57 -28.86
CA ALA A 24 41.24 25.80 -29.92
C ALA A 24 39.85 25.39 -29.43
N ALA A 25 38.83 25.93 -30.08
CA ALA A 25 37.45 25.52 -29.90
C ALA A 25 37.29 24.06 -30.37
N VAL A 26 36.95 23.17 -29.45
CA VAL A 26 36.51 21.81 -29.77
C VAL A 26 35.02 21.77 -29.47
N SER A 27 34.20 21.81 -30.51
CA SER A 27 32.76 21.61 -30.43
C SER A 27 32.50 20.18 -29.96
N PHE A 28 32.14 20.01 -28.69
CA PHE A 28 31.43 18.82 -28.25
C PHE A 28 29.95 19.02 -28.57
N ALA A 29 29.49 18.36 -29.63
CA ALA A 29 28.07 18.17 -29.86
C ALA A 29 27.51 17.36 -28.68
N ALA A 30 26.79 18.02 -27.78
CA ALA A 30 25.99 17.37 -26.77
C ALA A 30 24.89 16.58 -27.50
N LEU A 31 24.96 15.24 -27.45
CA LEU A 31 23.81 14.40 -27.69
C LEU A 31 22.79 14.72 -26.60
N SER A 32 21.77 15.49 -26.95
CA SER A 32 20.58 15.67 -26.13
C SER A 32 19.87 14.33 -26.05
N ASN A 33 20.14 13.57 -24.98
CA ASN A 33 19.24 12.51 -24.57
C ASN A 33 18.03 13.20 -23.95
N GLN A 34 17.02 13.51 -24.78
CA GLN A 34 15.67 13.79 -24.30
C GLN A 34 15.14 12.48 -23.70
N SER A 35 15.47 12.24 -22.43
CA SER A 35 14.62 11.41 -21.59
C SER A 35 13.53 12.34 -21.07
N ASP A 36 12.41 12.38 -21.78
CA ASP A 36 11.14 12.86 -21.23
C ASP A 36 10.68 11.87 -20.14
N ASN A 37 11.46 11.75 -19.06
CA ASN A 37 11.02 11.12 -17.83
C ASN A 37 10.19 12.16 -17.08
N ALA A 38 8.95 12.33 -17.53
CA ALA A 38 7.93 12.90 -16.66
C ALA A 38 7.84 11.96 -15.44
N GLU A 39 8.45 12.36 -14.32
CA GLU A 39 8.35 11.59 -13.08
C GLU A 39 6.87 11.38 -12.76
N SER A 40 6.43 10.13 -12.82
CA SER A 40 5.06 9.78 -12.48
C SER A 40 4.87 10.05 -10.99
N PRO A 41 3.83 10.79 -10.57
CA PRO A 41 3.62 11.09 -9.17
C PRO A 41 3.33 9.77 -8.43
N LEU A 42 4.13 9.50 -7.40
CA LEU A 42 3.97 8.30 -6.57
C LEU A 42 2.92 8.54 -5.47
N GLY A 43 2.14 7.50 -5.19
CA GLY A 43 1.16 7.45 -4.10
C GLY A 43 1.53 6.39 -3.08
N VAL A 44 0.96 6.51 -1.88
CA VAL A 44 1.17 5.62 -0.74
C VAL A 44 -0.18 5.23 -0.17
N ALA A 45 -0.46 3.94 -0.01
CA ALA A 45 -1.74 3.48 0.52
C ALA A 45 -1.65 2.15 1.25
N ALA A 46 -2.54 1.91 2.22
CA ALA A 46 -2.54 0.72 3.05
C ALA A 46 -3.51 -0.37 2.53
N CYS A 47 -3.21 -1.66 2.74
CA CYS A 47 -3.99 -2.83 2.28
C CYS A 47 -4.42 -3.74 3.45
N THR A 48 -4.88 -4.99 3.29
CA THR A 48 -5.24 -5.85 4.45
C THR A 48 -5.16 -7.36 4.27
N PHE A 49 -4.69 -8.08 5.31
CA PHE A 49 -4.66 -9.55 5.39
C PHE A 49 -4.90 -10.08 6.81
N SER A 50 -5.42 -11.31 6.94
CA SER A 50 -5.53 -12.01 8.24
C SER A 50 -4.17 -12.57 8.69
N ILE A 51 -4.00 -12.78 10.00
CA ILE A 51 -2.74 -13.26 10.59
C ILE A 51 -2.87 -14.71 11.03
N ASP A 52 -1.92 -15.54 10.60
CA ASP A 52 -1.76 -16.90 11.12
C ASP A 52 -0.33 -17.12 11.62
N LEU A 53 -0.11 -17.06 12.93
CA LEU A 53 1.22 -17.20 13.53
C LEU A 53 1.86 -18.58 13.30
N GLU A 54 1.06 -19.60 12.96
CA GLU A 54 1.55 -20.96 12.73
C GLU A 54 2.05 -21.16 11.29
N GLN A 55 1.73 -20.23 10.38
CA GLN A 55 2.19 -20.27 9.00
C GLN A 55 3.49 -19.47 8.84
N PRO A 56 4.54 -20.05 8.22
CA PRO A 56 5.79 -19.34 7.98
C PRO A 56 5.66 -18.23 6.94
N TRP A 57 4.64 -18.29 6.09
CA TRP A 57 4.39 -17.34 5.00
C TRP A 57 3.07 -16.63 5.22
N GLN A 58 3.14 -15.31 5.40
CA GLN A 58 1.97 -14.44 5.51
C GLN A 58 1.69 -13.81 4.16
N GLN A 59 0.44 -13.81 3.72
CA GLN A 59 0.06 -13.06 2.54
C GLN A 59 0.10 -11.56 2.84
N ILE A 60 0.69 -10.78 1.95
CA ILE A 60 0.83 -9.32 2.08
C ILE A 60 0.33 -8.54 0.87
N LEU A 61 0.09 -9.14 -0.30
CA LEU A 61 -0.68 -8.51 -1.38
C LEU A 61 -1.56 -9.56 -2.06
N PRO A 62 -2.69 -9.18 -2.67
CA PRO A 62 -3.49 -10.10 -3.46
C PRO A 62 -2.86 -10.33 -4.84
N GLY A 63 -3.22 -11.44 -5.50
CA GLY A 63 -2.75 -11.82 -6.82
C GLY A 63 -3.42 -11.11 -8.00
N ALA A 64 -4.27 -10.12 -7.73
CA ALA A 64 -5.07 -9.43 -8.73
C ALA A 64 -5.32 -7.97 -8.30
N ASP A 65 -5.80 -7.15 -9.23
CA ASP A 65 -6.19 -5.76 -8.98
C ASP A 65 -7.08 -5.62 -7.73
N PHE A 66 -6.74 -4.68 -6.86
CA PHE A 66 -7.35 -4.54 -5.54
C PHE A 66 -7.58 -3.09 -5.14
N ALA A 67 -8.48 -2.88 -4.20
CA ALA A 67 -8.84 -1.57 -3.67
C ALA A 67 -9.09 -1.69 -2.15
N ALA A 68 -8.90 -0.58 -1.45
CA ALA A 68 -9.30 -0.41 -0.07
C ALA A 68 -10.83 -0.39 0.06
N TYR A 69 -11.30 -0.88 1.20
CA TYR A 69 -12.70 -0.83 1.61
C TYR A 69 -13.22 0.61 1.72
N ASP A 70 -12.35 1.56 2.08
CA ASP A 70 -12.71 2.97 2.14
C ASP A 70 -12.84 3.64 0.75
N GLY A 71 -12.69 2.86 -0.33
CA GLY A 71 -12.85 3.30 -1.71
C GLY A 71 -11.56 3.77 -2.38
N ARG A 72 -10.42 3.80 -1.67
CA ARG A 72 -9.13 4.10 -2.29
C ARG A 72 -8.63 2.93 -3.15
N PRO A 73 -7.82 3.20 -4.18
CA PRO A 73 -7.41 4.52 -4.67
C PRO A 73 -8.56 5.18 -5.46
N THR A 74 -8.80 6.48 -5.26
CA THR A 74 -9.89 7.22 -5.94
C THR A 74 -9.40 7.99 -7.17
N GLU A 75 -8.09 8.18 -7.26
CA GLU A 75 -7.43 9.04 -8.23
C GLU A 75 -6.92 8.30 -9.47
N VAL A 76 -6.95 6.96 -9.45
CA VAL A 76 -6.41 6.11 -10.52
C VAL A 76 -7.53 5.51 -11.37
N PRO A 77 -7.30 5.20 -12.66
CA PRO A 77 -8.30 4.59 -13.52
C PRO A 77 -8.89 3.29 -12.94
N GLY A 78 -10.21 3.26 -12.80
CA GLY A 78 -10.94 2.10 -12.28
C GLY A 78 -10.83 1.90 -10.77
N ASN A 79 -10.32 2.90 -10.04
CA ASN A 79 -10.23 2.95 -8.57
C ASN A 79 -9.59 1.70 -7.94
N LYS A 80 -8.55 1.17 -8.60
CA LYS A 80 -7.85 -0.05 -8.17
C LYS A 80 -6.35 0.10 -8.33
N TRP A 81 -5.61 -0.39 -7.34
CA TRP A 81 -4.21 -0.70 -7.50
C TRP A 81 -4.06 -1.91 -8.42
N ARG A 82 -3.09 -1.84 -9.33
CA ARG A 82 -2.91 -2.78 -10.43
C ARG A 82 -1.69 -3.64 -10.18
N ILE A 83 -1.87 -4.95 -10.24
CA ILE A 83 -0.80 -5.93 -10.11
C ILE A 83 -1.16 -7.18 -10.92
N ASP A 84 -0.17 -7.73 -11.61
CA ASP A 84 -0.26 -8.97 -12.37
C ASP A 84 0.93 -9.89 -12.02
N ASN A 85 0.96 -11.09 -12.60
CA ASN A 85 1.99 -12.07 -12.28
C ASN A 85 3.42 -11.57 -12.58
N ALA A 86 3.63 -10.93 -13.73
CA ALA A 86 4.96 -10.42 -14.09
C ALA A 86 5.43 -9.30 -13.14
N LYS A 87 4.54 -8.37 -12.79
CA LYS A 87 4.85 -7.28 -11.84
C LYS A 87 5.03 -7.80 -10.42
N GLY A 88 4.23 -8.77 -10.01
CA GLY A 88 4.31 -9.41 -8.70
C GLY A 88 5.63 -10.15 -8.50
N GLU A 89 6.09 -10.89 -9.51
CA GLU A 89 7.40 -11.54 -9.53
C GLU A 89 8.54 -10.52 -9.43
N ALA A 90 8.47 -9.44 -10.23
CA ALA A 90 9.45 -8.37 -10.18
C ALA A 90 9.49 -7.67 -8.82
N LEU A 91 8.33 -7.45 -8.20
CA LEU A 91 8.21 -6.88 -6.85
C LEU A 91 8.83 -7.81 -5.79
N ALA A 92 8.55 -9.11 -5.84
CA ALA A 92 9.14 -10.08 -4.92
C ALA A 92 10.68 -10.11 -5.05
N ALA A 93 11.19 -10.14 -6.27
CA ALA A 93 12.63 -10.11 -6.53
C ALA A 93 13.29 -8.82 -5.98
N LYS A 94 12.64 -7.67 -6.21
CA LYS A 94 13.10 -6.37 -5.71
C LYS A 94 13.15 -6.32 -4.17
N LEU A 95 12.11 -6.82 -3.50
CA LEU A 95 12.03 -6.87 -2.04
C LEU A 95 13.08 -7.81 -1.43
N ASN A 96 13.31 -8.97 -2.06
CA ASN A 96 14.37 -9.89 -1.63
C ASN A 96 15.76 -9.24 -1.76
N ALA A 97 16.04 -8.54 -2.87
CA ALA A 97 17.32 -7.85 -3.06
C ALA A 97 17.56 -6.77 -1.99
N ARG A 98 16.52 -6.05 -1.55
CA ARG A 98 16.61 -5.11 -0.42
C ARG A 98 16.86 -5.81 0.91
N ALA A 99 16.14 -6.89 1.17
CA ALA A 99 16.33 -7.67 2.39
C ALA A 99 17.76 -8.24 2.48
N ASP A 100 18.32 -8.71 1.37
CA ASP A 100 19.72 -9.19 1.28
C ASP A 100 20.74 -8.05 1.51
N ALA A 101 20.38 -6.82 1.16
CA ALA A 101 21.17 -5.62 1.47
C ALA A 101 20.99 -5.10 2.90
N GLY A 102 20.15 -5.75 3.73
CA GLY A 102 19.86 -5.35 5.11
C GLY A 102 18.65 -4.44 5.29
N GLU A 103 17.97 -4.08 4.21
CA GLU A 103 16.75 -3.26 4.22
C GLU A 103 15.51 -4.16 4.28
N GLN A 104 15.25 -4.72 5.46
CA GLN A 104 14.07 -5.57 5.70
C GLN A 104 12.77 -4.75 5.68
N LEU A 105 11.66 -5.36 5.26
CA LEU A 105 10.34 -4.72 5.29
C LEU A 105 9.91 -4.52 6.75
N LEU A 106 9.76 -3.27 7.16
CA LEU A 106 9.26 -2.91 8.48
C LEU A 106 7.76 -3.20 8.59
N VAL A 107 7.37 -3.93 9.63
CA VAL A 107 5.98 -3.99 10.10
C VAL A 107 5.89 -3.23 11.40
N ASP A 108 5.07 -2.19 11.47
CA ASP A 108 4.83 -1.37 12.68
C ASP A 108 3.50 -1.75 13.36
N TYR A 109 3.02 -0.91 14.26
CA TYR A 109 1.65 -0.96 14.78
C TYR A 109 0.89 0.26 14.25
N ASP A 110 -0.34 0.06 13.79
CA ASP A 110 -1.28 1.13 13.38
C ASP A 110 -0.66 2.24 12.53
N HIS A 111 0.22 1.88 11.58
CA HIS A 111 0.87 2.80 10.64
C HIS A 111 1.69 3.91 11.30
N GLN A 112 2.19 3.70 12.52
CA GLN A 112 2.97 4.72 13.23
C GLN A 112 4.23 5.16 12.48
N THR A 113 4.83 4.34 11.61
CA THR A 113 5.96 4.80 10.77
C THR A 113 5.55 5.93 9.83
N LEU A 114 4.30 5.98 9.38
CA LEU A 114 3.75 7.08 8.59
C LEU A 114 3.33 8.25 9.49
N LEU A 115 2.69 7.95 10.63
CA LEU A 115 2.00 8.94 11.47
C LEU A 115 2.90 9.59 12.55
N ALA A 116 4.00 8.94 12.94
CA ALA A 116 4.86 9.34 14.06
C ALA A 116 5.38 10.77 13.93
N LYS A 117 5.65 11.23 12.71
CA LYS A 117 6.12 12.59 12.45
C LYS A 117 5.05 13.64 12.76
N GLU A 118 3.78 13.30 12.57
CA GLU A 118 2.64 14.20 12.78
C GLU A 118 2.13 14.16 14.21
N ASN A 119 2.07 12.97 14.81
CA ASN A 119 1.48 12.77 16.13
C ASN A 119 2.51 12.70 17.29
N GLY A 120 3.81 12.65 16.98
CA GLY A 120 4.90 12.56 17.96
C GLY A 120 5.02 11.21 18.70
N SER A 121 4.27 10.20 18.28
CA SER A 121 4.29 8.86 18.89
C SER A 121 5.46 8.03 18.40
N LYS A 122 5.79 6.97 19.13
CA LYS A 122 6.82 6.01 18.72
C LYS A 122 6.27 5.09 17.61
N ALA A 123 7.14 4.67 16.71
CA ALA A 123 6.86 3.65 15.71
C ALA A 123 7.71 2.38 15.97
N PRO A 124 7.41 1.60 17.03
CA PRO A 124 8.12 0.35 17.29
C PRO A 124 7.78 -0.69 16.22
N ALA A 125 8.78 -1.48 15.81
CA ALA A 125 8.54 -2.61 14.92
C ALA A 125 7.74 -3.71 15.64
N SER A 126 6.69 -4.20 15.00
CA SER A 126 5.94 -5.40 15.37
C SER A 126 6.57 -6.65 14.73
N ALA A 127 7.10 -6.54 13.51
CA ALA A 127 7.81 -7.60 12.81
C ALA A 127 8.77 -7.08 11.73
N TRP A 128 9.55 -7.99 11.16
CA TRP A 128 10.45 -7.73 10.03
C TRP A 128 10.27 -8.78 8.93
N GLY A 129 10.01 -8.32 7.70
CA GLY A 129 9.92 -9.17 6.51
C GLY A 129 11.26 -9.31 5.81
N ASN A 130 11.71 -10.54 5.60
CA ASN A 130 13.05 -10.81 5.06
C ASN A 130 13.09 -11.76 3.85
N LYS A 131 11.97 -12.42 3.52
CA LYS A 131 11.84 -13.22 2.29
C LYS A 131 10.48 -12.99 1.69
N PHE A 132 10.44 -12.92 0.36
CA PHE A 132 9.25 -12.60 -0.42
C PHE A 132 9.07 -13.60 -1.56
N GLU A 133 7.84 -14.03 -1.78
CA GLU A 133 7.48 -14.97 -2.82
C GLU A 133 6.20 -14.49 -3.48
N TRP A 134 6.25 -14.24 -4.79
CA TRP A 134 5.02 -14.14 -5.57
C TRP A 134 4.50 -15.53 -5.87
N ARG A 135 3.23 -15.76 -5.57
CA ARG A 135 2.52 -16.99 -5.92
C ARG A 135 1.48 -16.65 -6.96
N GLU A 136 1.62 -17.22 -8.14
CA GLU A 136 0.75 -16.97 -9.30
C GLU A 136 -0.73 -16.99 -8.91
N ASP A 137 -1.44 -15.92 -9.28
CA ASP A 137 -2.87 -15.65 -9.00
C ASP A 137 -3.26 -15.60 -7.51
N LYS A 138 -2.37 -15.94 -6.58
CA LYS A 138 -2.58 -15.88 -5.13
C LYS A 138 -2.12 -14.55 -4.56
N GLY A 139 -0.93 -14.08 -4.96
CA GLY A 139 -0.37 -12.79 -4.56
C GLY A 139 1.01 -12.88 -3.93
N LEU A 140 1.41 -11.80 -3.27
CA LEU A 140 2.71 -11.68 -2.63
C LEU A 140 2.65 -12.23 -1.20
N PHE A 141 3.57 -13.12 -0.87
CA PHE A 141 3.75 -13.67 0.47
C PHE A 141 5.09 -13.24 1.04
N ALA A 142 5.16 -13.09 2.37
CA ALA A 142 6.38 -12.76 3.10
C ALA A 142 6.59 -13.65 4.33
N GLN A 143 7.85 -13.95 4.62
CA GLN A 143 8.25 -14.48 5.93
C GLN A 143 8.45 -13.33 6.90
N LEU A 144 7.62 -13.27 7.93
CA LEU A 144 7.61 -12.19 8.92
C LEU A 144 8.15 -12.68 10.27
N ASN A 145 9.21 -12.04 10.76
CA ASN A 145 9.78 -12.31 12.07
C ASN A 145 9.12 -11.40 13.12
N PHE A 146 8.07 -11.88 13.77
CA PHE A 146 7.38 -11.14 14.82
C PHE A 146 8.26 -10.92 16.04
N THR A 147 8.09 -9.77 16.69
CA THR A 147 8.60 -9.54 18.03
C THR A 147 7.83 -10.38 19.06
N PRO A 148 8.41 -10.70 20.23
CA PRO A 148 7.66 -11.35 21.31
C PRO A 148 6.39 -10.59 21.70
N THR A 149 6.47 -9.26 21.73
CA THR A 149 5.36 -8.36 22.03
C THR A 149 4.26 -8.48 20.98
N ALA A 150 4.59 -8.42 19.68
CA ALA A 150 3.60 -8.58 18.61
C ALA A 150 2.93 -9.97 18.66
N ARG A 151 3.69 -11.05 18.90
CA ARG A 151 3.11 -12.39 19.08
C ARG A 151 2.10 -12.44 20.22
N LYS A 152 2.39 -11.79 21.35
CA LYS A 152 1.46 -11.71 22.49
C LYS A 152 0.20 -10.95 22.09
N HIS A 153 0.35 -9.76 21.51
CA HIS A 153 -0.75 -8.94 21.03
C HIS A 153 -1.68 -9.70 20.07
N ILE A 154 -1.12 -10.47 19.12
CA ILE A 154 -1.89 -11.28 18.18
C ILE A 154 -2.62 -12.43 18.90
N LYS A 155 -1.92 -13.16 19.80
CA LYS A 155 -2.50 -14.28 20.56
C LYS A 155 -3.64 -13.84 21.47
N ASP A 156 -3.52 -12.67 22.08
CA ASP A 156 -4.53 -12.11 22.96
C ASP A 156 -5.68 -11.44 22.19
N GLY A 157 -5.60 -11.42 20.85
CA GLY A 157 -6.63 -10.83 19.98
C GLY A 157 -6.66 -9.30 20.02
N GLU A 158 -5.59 -8.67 20.51
CA GLU A 158 -5.42 -7.22 20.52
C GLU A 158 -5.17 -6.67 19.11
N TYR A 159 -4.65 -7.49 18.20
CA TYR A 159 -4.52 -7.15 16.78
C TYR A 159 -4.85 -8.34 15.89
N ARG A 160 -5.56 -8.08 14.78
CA ARG A 160 -6.11 -9.14 13.91
C ARG A 160 -5.65 -9.10 12.45
N TYR A 161 -5.08 -7.98 11.99
CA TYR A 161 -4.85 -7.77 10.57
C TYR A 161 -3.46 -7.20 10.27
N TYR A 162 -2.90 -7.59 9.12
CA TYR A 162 -1.82 -6.85 8.46
C TYR A 162 -2.38 -5.76 7.59
N SER A 163 -1.66 -4.66 7.44
CA SER A 163 -2.00 -3.61 6.51
C SER A 163 -0.75 -3.09 5.77
N PRO A 164 -0.41 -3.67 4.61
CA PRO A 164 0.77 -3.28 3.84
C PRO A 164 0.57 -1.94 3.14
N VAL A 165 1.62 -1.14 3.11
CA VAL A 165 1.64 0.18 2.51
C VAL A 165 2.30 0.10 1.14
N VAL A 166 1.49 0.12 0.08
CA VAL A 166 1.95 0.08 -1.32
C VAL A 166 2.38 1.45 -1.79
N ILE A 167 3.49 1.48 -2.54
CA ILE A 167 3.88 2.60 -3.38
C ILE A 167 3.40 2.30 -4.79
N TYR A 168 2.68 3.24 -5.41
CA TYR A 168 2.06 3.03 -6.71
C TYR A 168 2.17 4.25 -7.61
N ASN A 169 2.01 4.03 -8.91
CA ASN A 169 1.88 5.08 -9.91
C ASN A 169 0.46 5.68 -9.85
N LYS A 170 0.33 6.98 -9.55
CA LYS A 170 -0.99 7.64 -9.44
C LYS A 170 -1.74 7.81 -10.76
N GLN A 171 -1.10 7.60 -11.90
CA GLN A 171 -1.75 7.70 -13.23
C GLN A 171 -2.30 6.35 -13.68
N THR A 172 -1.62 5.25 -13.35
CA THR A 172 -1.99 3.90 -13.81
C THR A 172 -2.59 3.03 -12.71
N GLY A 173 -2.33 3.35 -11.45
CA GLY A 173 -2.62 2.49 -10.29
C GLY A 173 -1.61 1.36 -10.10
N GLU A 174 -0.59 1.24 -10.95
CA GLU A 174 0.41 0.17 -10.89
C GLU A 174 1.16 0.16 -9.55
N VAL A 175 1.18 -1.00 -8.89
CA VAL A 175 1.98 -1.23 -7.68
C VAL A 175 3.45 -1.33 -8.08
N LEU A 176 4.29 -0.47 -7.50
CA LEU A 176 5.72 -0.36 -7.79
C LEU A 176 6.60 -0.85 -6.64
N ASP A 177 6.07 -0.81 -5.42
CA ASP A 177 6.82 -1.11 -4.21
C ASP A 177 5.98 -1.30 -2.96
N LEU A 178 6.66 -1.65 -1.86
CA LEU A 178 6.16 -1.54 -0.50
C LEU A 178 7.01 -0.56 0.32
N HIS A 179 6.34 0.32 1.07
CA HIS A 179 6.98 1.22 2.03
C HIS A 179 7.17 0.54 3.39
N SER A 180 6.08 0.02 3.95
CA SER A 180 6.02 -0.65 5.25
C SER A 180 4.78 -1.54 5.30
N ALA A 181 4.53 -2.20 6.42
CA ALA A 181 3.22 -2.73 6.77
C ALA A 181 2.88 -2.39 8.21
N ALA A 182 1.62 -2.57 8.60
CA ALA A 182 1.17 -2.37 9.98
C ALA A 182 0.44 -3.59 10.51
N LEU A 183 0.67 -3.91 11.77
CA LEU A 183 -0.26 -4.71 12.57
C LEU A 183 -1.38 -3.76 13.05
N THR A 184 -2.63 -4.01 12.68
CA THR A 184 -3.74 -3.08 12.97
C THR A 184 -5.09 -3.79 13.18
N ASN A 185 -6.05 -3.08 13.78
CA ASN A 185 -7.45 -3.49 13.92
C ASN A 185 -8.39 -2.78 12.95
N ASP A 186 -7.97 -1.68 12.33
CA ASP A 186 -8.76 -0.94 11.35
C ASP A 186 -8.01 -0.88 10.01
N PRO A 187 -8.02 -2.00 9.27
CA PRO A 187 -7.18 -2.11 8.11
C PRO A 187 -7.92 -1.58 6.87
N ALA A 188 -7.17 -1.02 5.93
CA ALA A 188 -7.76 -0.28 4.81
C ALA A 188 -8.56 -1.14 3.81
N VAL A 189 -8.44 -2.46 3.80
CA VAL A 189 -9.14 -3.44 2.94
C VAL A 189 -9.93 -4.43 3.82
N LYS A 190 -11.24 -4.26 3.97
CA LYS A 190 -12.06 -5.32 4.59
C LYS A 190 -12.39 -6.39 3.56
N GLY A 191 -11.81 -7.58 3.74
CA GLY A 191 -12.20 -8.81 3.06
C GLY A 191 -11.07 -9.46 2.26
N MET A 192 -10.45 -10.51 2.83
CA MET A 192 -10.41 -11.86 2.24
C MET A 192 -9.76 -12.89 3.20
N SER A 193 -10.45 -14.02 3.30
CA SER A 193 -10.17 -15.31 3.97
C SER A 193 -9.60 -15.36 5.39
N GLN A 194 -10.53 -15.48 6.34
CA GLN A 194 -10.51 -16.62 7.27
C GLN A 194 -10.57 -17.91 6.43
N ALA A 195 -9.42 -18.47 6.07
CA ALA A 195 -9.33 -19.81 5.49
C ALA A 195 -8.44 -20.68 6.37
N ALA A 196 -8.81 -20.79 7.64
CA ALA A 196 -8.42 -21.88 8.54
C ALA A 196 -9.33 -21.92 9.77
N ALA A 197 -10.65 -22.05 9.59
CA ALA A 197 -11.52 -22.72 10.56
C ALA A 197 -12.93 -22.90 10.00
N LEU A 198 -13.24 -24.18 9.76
CA LEU A 198 -14.53 -24.81 9.90
C LEU A 198 -15.58 -24.61 8.79
N HIS A 199 -15.69 -25.67 7.99
CA HIS A 199 -16.92 -26.16 7.40
C HIS A 199 -18.14 -25.96 8.31
N ALA A 200 -19.01 -25.04 7.95
CA ALA A 200 -20.44 -25.17 8.18
C ALA A 200 -21.13 -24.66 6.92
N ASN A 201 -21.83 -25.58 6.24
CA ASN A 201 -22.54 -25.36 5.00
C ASN A 201 -23.35 -24.06 5.00
N VAL A 202 -23.04 -23.14 4.09
CA VAL A 202 -24.04 -22.23 3.55
C VAL A 202 -23.80 -22.12 2.04
N ASN A 203 -24.74 -22.68 1.28
CA ASN A 203 -24.87 -22.47 -0.15
C ASN A 203 -25.03 -20.97 -0.42
N ASN A 204 -24.03 -20.33 -1.03
CA ASN A 204 -24.20 -18.99 -1.59
C ASN A 204 -24.59 -19.10 -3.07
N GLN A 205 -25.91 -19.17 -3.29
CA GLN A 205 -26.52 -18.54 -4.47
C GLN A 205 -26.30 -17.02 -4.40
N PRO A 206 -26.24 -16.30 -5.54
CA PRO A 206 -26.16 -14.84 -5.53
C PRO A 206 -27.44 -14.26 -4.92
N SER A 207 -27.31 -13.53 -3.82
CA SER A 207 -28.43 -12.86 -3.16
C SER A 207 -28.72 -11.52 -3.84
N GLU A 208 -29.92 -11.46 -4.42
CA GLU A 208 -30.70 -10.29 -4.81
C GLU A 208 -30.73 -9.17 -3.73
N PRO A 209 -31.05 -7.91 -4.10
CA PRO A 209 -31.06 -6.75 -3.20
C PRO A 209 -31.96 -7.00 -1.98
N THR A 210 -31.41 -6.77 -0.80
CA THR A 210 -32.12 -6.96 0.47
C THR A 210 -33.14 -5.84 0.67
N PRO A 211 -34.43 -6.13 0.92
CA PRO A 211 -35.39 -5.11 1.31
C PRO A 211 -35.06 -4.55 2.70
N MET A 212 -35.26 -3.24 2.86
CA MET A 212 -35.11 -2.48 4.10
C MET A 212 -35.86 -3.18 5.26
N ASN A 213 -35.23 -3.33 6.44
CA ASN A 213 -35.88 -3.94 7.60
C ASN A 213 -37.07 -3.08 8.09
N GLU A 214 -38.16 -3.75 8.50
CA GLU A 214 -39.41 -3.10 8.91
C GLU A 214 -39.23 -2.04 10.02
N ALA A 215 -38.27 -2.26 10.92
CA ALA A 215 -37.94 -1.32 11.99
C ALA A 215 -37.41 0.03 11.45
N LEU A 216 -36.65 0.01 10.36
CA LEU A 216 -36.10 1.21 9.73
C LEU A 216 -37.17 1.94 8.90
N ALA A 217 -38.07 1.20 8.24
CA ALA A 217 -39.22 1.78 7.55
C ALA A 217 -40.20 2.48 8.52
N LEU A 218 -40.47 1.87 9.68
CA LEU A 218 -41.28 2.48 10.73
C LEU A 218 -40.66 3.76 11.29
N LEU A 219 -39.33 3.78 11.47
CA LEU A 219 -38.60 4.97 11.90
C LEU A 219 -38.71 6.11 10.88
N PHE A 220 -38.55 5.82 9.59
CA PHE A 220 -38.70 6.84 8.55
C PHE A 220 -40.13 7.38 8.45
N ASN A 221 -41.15 6.52 8.55
CA ASN A 221 -42.53 6.96 8.55
C ASN A 221 -42.85 7.86 9.76
N LEU A 222 -42.35 7.51 10.95
CA LEU A 222 -42.51 8.35 12.15
C LEU A 222 -41.88 9.74 11.99
N LEU A 223 -40.69 9.77 11.37
CA LEU A 223 -39.97 10.99 11.03
C LEU A 223 -40.61 11.78 9.87
N GLY A 224 -41.62 11.22 9.19
CA GLY A 224 -42.28 11.84 8.04
C GLY A 224 -41.41 11.86 6.77
N ILE A 225 -40.43 10.96 6.69
CA ILE A 225 -39.54 10.82 5.55
C ILE A 225 -40.17 9.81 4.58
N THR A 226 -40.72 10.30 3.48
CA THR A 226 -41.13 9.45 2.35
C THR A 226 -39.91 9.15 1.49
N THR A 227 -39.46 7.89 1.50
CA THR A 227 -38.31 7.43 0.70
C THR A 227 -38.80 6.75 -0.57
N PRO A 228 -38.26 7.05 -1.77
CA PRO A 228 -38.44 6.17 -2.92
C PRO A 228 -37.76 4.81 -2.67
N GLU A 229 -38.27 3.74 -3.28
CA GLU A 229 -37.93 2.33 -2.99
C GLU A 229 -36.48 1.90 -3.29
N THR A 230 -35.60 2.81 -3.73
CA THR A 230 -34.19 2.48 -3.97
C THR A 230 -33.27 3.62 -3.56
N ASP A 231 -32.25 3.25 -2.79
CA ASP A 231 -31.01 3.97 -2.42
C ASP A 231 -31.16 5.47 -2.11
N ILE A 232 -31.17 5.79 -0.81
CA ILE A 232 -30.92 7.14 -0.35
C ILE A 232 -29.46 7.23 0.08
N ASP A 233 -28.68 8.04 -0.63
CA ASP A 233 -27.32 8.34 -0.22
C ASP A 233 -27.29 9.05 1.16
N ALA A 234 -26.18 8.90 1.88
CA ALA A 234 -26.05 9.44 3.24
C ALA A 234 -26.20 10.96 3.31
N ALA A 235 -25.90 11.69 2.23
CA ALA A 235 -26.01 13.15 2.18
C ALA A 235 -27.48 13.60 2.00
N ALA A 236 -28.25 12.90 1.17
CA ALA A 236 -29.67 13.10 0.98
C ALA A 236 -30.44 12.77 2.26
N LEU A 237 -30.04 11.73 3.00
CA LEU A 237 -30.60 11.43 4.31
C LEU A 237 -30.28 12.55 5.32
N HIS A 238 -29.04 13.02 5.36
CA HIS A 238 -28.64 14.11 6.26
C HIS A 238 -29.40 15.40 5.95
N ALA A 239 -29.69 15.69 4.68
CA ALA A 239 -30.50 16.83 4.27
C ALA A 239 -31.98 16.68 4.68
N GLN A 240 -32.51 15.46 4.76
CA GLN A 240 -33.87 15.22 5.27
C GLN A 240 -33.95 15.41 6.78
N LEU A 241 -32.93 14.96 7.52
CA LEU A 241 -32.87 15.06 8.99
C LEU A 241 -32.71 16.49 9.50
N THR A 242 -32.18 17.40 8.67
CA THR A 242 -32.04 18.83 9.02
C THR A 242 -33.30 19.65 8.73
N LYS A 243 -34.32 19.07 8.09
CA LYS A 243 -35.59 19.76 7.86
C LYS A 243 -36.24 20.13 9.20
N PRO A 244 -36.75 21.36 9.37
CA PRO A 244 -37.24 21.85 10.67
C PRO A 244 -38.30 20.94 11.32
N GLY A 245 -39.22 20.39 10.52
CA GLY A 245 -40.27 19.48 11.02
C GLY A 245 -39.75 18.10 11.45
N VAL A 246 -38.66 17.62 10.85
CA VAL A 246 -38.03 16.33 11.20
C VAL A 246 -37.15 16.49 12.44
N LYS A 247 -36.40 17.59 12.51
CA LYS A 247 -35.59 17.95 13.68
C LYS A 247 -36.45 18.11 14.94
N ALA A 248 -37.60 18.79 14.84
CA ALA A 248 -38.51 18.96 15.98
C ALA A 248 -39.03 17.62 16.52
N LYS A 249 -39.36 16.66 15.64
CA LYS A 249 -39.78 15.31 16.04
C LYS A 249 -38.64 14.48 16.63
N LEU A 250 -37.42 14.63 16.11
CA LEU A 250 -36.24 13.96 16.65
C LEU A 250 -35.91 14.46 18.06
N ASP A 251 -36.02 15.77 18.29
CA ASP A 251 -35.82 16.39 19.60
C ASP A 251 -36.93 15.95 20.59
N GLU A 252 -38.18 15.80 20.13
CA GLU A 252 -39.27 15.25 20.94
C GLU A 252 -39.02 13.79 21.35
N ILE A 253 -38.52 12.95 20.43
CA ILE A 253 -38.18 11.55 20.74
C ILE A 253 -37.03 11.47 21.74
N LYS A 254 -35.98 12.30 21.58
CA LYS A 254 -34.87 12.38 22.55
C LYS A 254 -35.35 12.75 23.94
N SER A 255 -36.27 13.72 24.05
CA SER A 255 -36.83 14.14 25.34
C SER A 255 -37.68 13.06 26.05
N LYS A 256 -38.08 11.99 25.35
CA LYS A 256 -38.81 10.85 25.92
C LYS A 256 -37.89 9.66 26.23
N LEU A 257 -36.63 9.71 25.82
CA LEU A 257 -35.64 8.65 26.00
C LEU A 257 -34.65 8.94 27.14
N ASP A 258 -34.48 10.23 27.49
CA ASP A 258 -33.83 10.72 28.72
C ASP A 258 -34.84 10.74 29.90
#